data_AF-A0A2H5ZYI7-F1
#
_entry.id   AF-A0A2H5ZYI7-F1
#
_cell.length_a   1.000
_cell.length_b   1.000
_cell.length_c   1.000
_cell.angle_alpha   90.00
_cell.angle_beta   90.00
_cell.angle_gamma   90.00
#
_symmetry.space_group_name_H-M   'P 1'
#
loop_
_entity.id
_entity.type
_entity.pdbx_description
1 polymer ?
#
loop_
_entity_poly.entity_id
_entity_poly.type
_entity_poly.pdbx_seq_one_letter_code
_entity_poly.pdbx_strand_id
1 'polypeptide(L)' 'MGLLFTAQSLFSTLTPVAGGAVADRYGLAVVFYGIAGAVLVGNLLLRWVPDVRPAVADRTLE' A
#
# COMPACT_ATOMS: atom_id res chain seq x y z
N MET A 1 -1.41 16.00 8.54
CA MET A 1 -0.41 15.61 7.53
C MET A 1 0.86 14.95 8.09
N GLY A 2 1.07 14.81 9.42
CA GLY A 2 2.32 14.21 9.94
C GLY A 2 2.32 12.68 10.01
N LEU A 3 1.25 12.08 10.55
CA LEU A 3 1.22 10.66 10.93
C LEU A 3 1.25 9.68 9.73
N LEU A 4 0.45 9.94 8.68
CA LEU A 4 0.40 9.07 7.51
C LEU A 4 1.74 9.06 6.76
N PHE A 5 2.38 10.23 6.66
CA PHE A 5 3.71 10.35 6.06
C PHE A 5 4.78 9.63 6.88
N THR A 6 4.79 9.79 8.20
CA THR A 6 5.76 9.07 9.06
C THR A 6 5.53 7.56 9.02
N ALA A 7 4.28 7.09 9.05
CA ALA A 7 3.96 5.69 8.93
C ALA A 7 4.41 5.11 7.57
N GLN A 8 4.12 5.79 6.46
CA GLN A 8 4.56 5.35 5.13
C GLN A 8 6.08 5.37 4.96
N SER A 9 6.76 6.41 5.45
CA SER A 9 8.22 6.50 5.37
C SER A 9 8.89 5.38 6.18
N LEU A 10 8.46 5.15 7.42
CA LEU A 10 9.00 4.08 8.26
C LEU A 10 8.77 2.71 7.61
N PHE A 11 7.56 2.46 7.11
CA PHE A 11 7.24 1.20 6.46
C PHE A 11 8.07 0.99 5.20
N SER A 12 8.27 2.04 4.39
CA SER A 12 9.09 1.99 3.18
C SER A 12 10.57 1.73 3.48
N THR A 13 11.10 2.21 4.61
CA THR A 13 12.49 1.93 5.02
C THR A 13 12.63 0.54 5.64
N LEU A 14 11.62 0.05 6.34
CA LEU A 14 11.63 -1.29 6.95
C LEU A 14 11.40 -2.41 5.93
N THR A 15 10.67 -2.13 4.84
CA THR A 15 10.31 -3.13 3.82
C THR A 15 11.53 -3.82 3.19
N PRO A 16 12.59 -3.11 2.75
CA PRO A 16 13.79 -3.75 2.22
C PRO A 16 14.55 -4.58 3.25
N VAL A 17 14.62 -4.11 4.51
CA VAL A 17 15.33 -4.80 5.59
C VAL A 17 14.62 -6.10 5.97
N ALA A 18 13.30 -6.03 6.14
CA ALA A 18 12.48 -7.20 6.42
C ALA A 18 12.44 -8.16 5.22
N GLY A 19 12.30 -7.62 4.00
CA GLY A 19 12.29 -8.40 2.76
C GLY A 19 13.63 -9.11 2.51
N GLY A 20 14.76 -8.44 2.76
CA GLY A 20 16.09 -9.04 2.69
C GLY A 20 16.28 -10.18 3.69
N ALA A 21 15.90 -9.95 4.96
CA ALA A 21 16.00 -11.00 5.99
C ALA A 21 15.13 -12.24 5.68
N VAL A 22 13.97 -12.04 5.04
CA VAL A 22 13.09 -13.14 4.58
C VAL A 22 13.68 -13.82 3.34
N ALA A 23 14.26 -13.06 2.41
CA ALA A 23 14.90 -13.58 1.21
C ALA A 23 16.07 -14.51 1.55
N ASP A 24 16.86 -14.18 2.57
CA ASP A 24 18.02 -14.96 2.99
C ASP A 24 17.62 -16.36 3.51
N ARG A 25 16.39 -16.53 4.01
CA ARG A 25 15.91 -17.82 4.56
C ARG A 25 15.01 -18.61 3.63
N TYR A 26 14.17 -17.93 2.84
CA TYR A 26 13.12 -18.57 2.04
C TYR A 26 13.27 -18.33 0.53
N GLY A 27 14.29 -17.57 0.14
CA GLY A 27 14.53 -17.21 -1.24
C GLY A 27 13.73 -16.00 -1.70
N LEU A 28 14.16 -15.45 -2.84
CA LEU A 28 13.69 -14.17 -3.36
C LEU A 28 12.24 -14.25 -3.89
N ALA A 29 11.78 -15.44 -4.31
CA ALA A 29 10.42 -15.68 -4.77
C ALA A 29 9.36 -15.43 -3.68
N VAL A 30 9.65 -15.80 -2.42
CA VAL A 30 8.71 -15.60 -1.30
C VAL A 30 8.47 -14.12 -1.02
N VAL A 31 9.50 -13.28 -1.18
CA VAL A 31 9.36 -11.82 -1.05
C VAL A 31 8.43 -11.26 -2.12
N PHE A 32 8.58 -11.68 -3.37
CA PHE A 32 7.70 -11.26 -4.46
C PHE A 32 6.24 -11.66 -4.22
N TYR A 33 5.99 -12.90 -3.77
CA TYR A 33 4.64 -13.32 -3.39
C TYR A 33 4.09 -12.53 -2.21
N GLY A 34 4.95 -12.14 -1.25
CA GLY A 34 4.58 -11.28 -0.13
C GLY A 34 4.09 -9.90 -0.58
N ILE A 35 4.83 -9.25 -1.50
CA ILE A 35 4.43 -7.94 -2.05
C ILE A 35 3.15 -8.08 -2.89
N ALA A 36 3.05 -9.11 -3.74
CA ALA A 36 1.85 -9.37 -4.52
C ALA A 36 0.61 -9.57 -3.62
N GLY A 37 0.77 -10.32 -2.52
CA GLY A 37 -0.27 -10.50 -1.51
C GLY A 37 -0.67 -9.19 -0.82
N ALA A 38 0.29 -8.35 -0.45
CA ALA A 38 0.02 -7.06 0.16
C ALA A 38 -0.77 -6.12 -0.77
N VAL A 39 -0.44 -6.09 -2.06
CA VAL A 39 -1.18 -5.33 -3.08
C VAL A 39 -2.60 -5.86 -3.25
N LEU A 40 -2.77 -7.19 -3.28
CA LEU A 40 -4.08 -7.83 -3.37
C LEU A 40 -4.98 -7.49 -2.17
N VAL A 41 -4.43 -7.59 -0.95
CA VAL A 41 -5.13 -7.22 0.28
C VAL A 41 -5.48 -5.73 0.28
N GLY A 42 -4.56 -4.86 -0.14
CA GLY A 42 -4.81 -3.44 -0.28
C GLY A 42 -6.00 -3.16 -1.21
N ASN A 43 -6.03 -3.79 -2.38
CA ASN A 43 -7.16 -3.67 -3.32
C ASN A 43 -8.47 -4.18 -2.72
N LEU A 44 -8.43 -5.27 -1.96
CA LEU A 44 -9.62 -5.82 -1.31
C LEU A 44 -10.15 -4.86 -0.22
N LEU A 45 -9.26 -4.24 0.55
CA LEU A 45 -9.61 -3.24 1.55
C LEU A 45 -10.21 -1.98 0.90
N LEU A 46 -9.69 -1.56 -0.25
CA LEU A 46 -10.24 -0.42 -1.01
C LEU A 46 -11.71 -0.63 -1.40
N ARG A 47 -12.16 -1.89 -1.61
CA ARG A 47 -13.56 -2.19 -1.94
C ARG A 47 -14.53 -1.75 -0.84
N TRP A 48 -14.09 -1.67 0.41
CA TRP A 48 -14.91 -1.24 1.54
C TRP A 48 -14.77 0.24 1.86
N VAL A 49 -13.86 0.95 1.17
CA VAL A 49 -13.75 2.40 1.31
C VAL A 49 -14.89 3.02 0.49
N PRO A 50 -15.81 3.77 1.13
CA PRO A 50 -16.87 4.46 0.41
C PRO A 50 -16.28 5.52 -0.52
N ASP A 51 -16.81 5.60 -1.74
CA ASP A 51 -16.34 6.52 -2.79
C ASP A 51 -16.68 7.97 -2.39
N VAL A 52 -15.72 8.65 -1.76
CA VAL A 52 -15.86 10.06 -1.34
C VAL A 52 -15.62 10.95 -2.55
N ARG A 53 -16.45 10.84 -3.60
CA ARG A 53 -16.38 11.77 -4.72
C ARG A 53 -16.71 13.17 -4.20
N PRO A 54 -15.79 14.15 -4.29
CA PRO A 54 -16.17 15.52 -4.07
C PRO A 54 -17.10 15.92 -5.22
N ALA A 55 -18.30 16.39 -4.90
CA ALA A 55 -19.32 16.91 -5.84
C ALA A 55 -18.87 18.19 -6.61
N VAL A 56 -17.56 18.39 -6.79
CA VAL A 56 -16.94 19.56 -7.42
C VAL A 56 -16.82 19.39 -8.94
N ALA A 57 -16.92 18.16 -9.47
CA ALA A 57 -16.88 17.91 -10.91
C ALA A 57 -18.16 18.34 -11.66
N ASP A 58 -19.29 18.50 -10.95
CA ASP A 58 -20.59 18.77 -11.57
C ASP A 58 -20.83 20.27 -11.85
N ARG A 59 -19.96 21.18 -11.36
CA ARG A 59 -20.16 22.65 -11.49
C ARG A 59 -19.31 23.32 -12.58
N THR A 60 -18.51 22.57 -13.34
CA THR A 60 -17.70 23.10 -14.45
C THR A 60 -18.28 22.81 -15.83
N LEU A 61 -19.50 22.26 -15.89
CA LEU A 61 -20.24 21.99 -17.13
C LEU A 61 -21.48 22.88 -17.31
N GLU A 62 -21.65 23.92 -16.48
CA GLU A 62 -22.68 24.96 -16.64
C GLU A 62 -22.08 26.29 -17.10
#